data_AF-A0A382NXS9-F1
#
_entry.id   AF-A0A382NXS9-F1
#
_cell.length_a   1.000
_cell.length_b   1.000
_cell.length_c   1.000
_cell.angle_alpha   90.00
_cell.angle_beta   90.00
_cell.angle_gamma   90.00
#
_symmetry.space_group_name_H-M   'P 1'
#
loop_
_entity.id
_entity.type
_entity.pdbx_description
1 polymer ?
#
loop_
_entity_poly.entity_id
_entity_poly.type
_entity_poly.pdbx_seq_one_letter_code
_entity_poly.pdbx_strand_id
1 'polypeptide(L)' 'MAEIQLKNLTKRWGSFVGVDNFNLTIDNEEFLVLLGPSGCGKTTTMRLIAGLEEVTEGEVIIDGK' A
#
# COMPACT_ATOMS: atom_id res chain seq x y z
N MET A 1 -8.10 -9.08 14.37
CA MET A 1 -7.98 -8.20 13.19
C MET A 1 -7.42 -9.04 12.03
N ALA A 2 -7.29 -8.52 10.81
CA ALA A 2 -6.78 -9.28 9.66
C ALA A 2 -5.30 -8.94 9.42
N GLU A 3 -4.51 -9.91 8.96
CA GLU A 3 -3.19 -9.63 8.37
C GLU A 3 -3.37 -8.89 7.04
N ILE A 4 -2.49 -7.92 6.76
CA ILE A 4 -2.44 -7.20 5.48
C ILE A 4 -1.08 -7.44 4.83
N GLN A 5 -1.07 -7.86 3.57
CA GLN A 5 0.15 -7.99 2.77
C GLN A 5 0.09 -7.07 1.55
N LEU A 6 1.11 -6.24 1.39
CA LEU A 6 1.39 -5.49 0.17
C LEU A 6 2.48 -6.24 -0.58
N LYS A 7 2.19 -6.74 -1.78
CA LYS A 7 3.15 -7.48 -2.61
C LYS A 7 3.41 -6.74 -3.90
N ASN A 8 4.66 -6.31 -4.06
CA ASN A 8 5.15 -5.53 -5.20
C ASN A 8 4.24 -4.35 -5.55
N LEU A 9 3.66 -3.72 -4.52
CA LEU A 9 2.60 -2.75 -4.68
C LEU A 9 3.14 -1.53 -5.43
N THR A 10 2.51 -1.23 -6.57
CA THR A 10 2.91 -0.12 -7.42
C THR A 10 1.69 0.71 -7.82
N LYS A 11 1.84 2.03 -7.71
CA LYS A 11 0.86 3.00 -8.21
C LYS A 11 1.54 4.01 -9.11
N ARG A 12 1.09 4.05 -10.36
CA ARG A 12 1.54 5.00 -11.39
C ARG A 12 0.36 5.79 -11.97
N TRP A 13 0.65 7.03 -12.34
CA TRP A 13 -0.23 7.89 -13.14
C TRP A 13 0.56 8.40 -14.34
N GLY A 14 0.43 7.74 -15.49
CA GLY A 14 1.30 7.98 -16.64
C GLY A 14 2.76 7.69 -16.28
N SER A 15 3.63 8.68 -16.39
CA SER A 15 5.04 8.58 -16.03
C SER A 15 5.35 8.83 -14.55
N PHE A 16 4.39 9.34 -13.77
CA PHE A 16 4.60 9.63 -12.36
C PHE A 16 4.36 8.39 -11.50
N VAL A 17 5.28 8.10 -10.58
CA VAL A 17 5.26 6.92 -9.72
C VAL A 17 5.07 7.38 -8.28
N GLY A 18 3.91 7.09 -7.69
CA GLY A 18 3.61 7.48 -6.31
C GLY A 18 4.00 6.43 -5.27
N VAL A 19 3.97 5.16 -5.67
CA VAL A 19 4.43 4.00 -4.89
C VAL A 19 5.10 3.06 -5.87
N ASP A 20 6.32 2.61 -5.56
CA ASP A 20 7.13 1.80 -6.47
C ASP A 20 7.58 0.52 -5.76
N ASN A 21 7.07 -0.63 -6.24
CA ASN A 21 7.46 -1.96 -5.77
C ASN A 21 7.50 -2.10 -4.23
N PHE A 22 6.48 -1.58 -3.54
CA PHE A 22 6.45 -1.55 -2.09
C PHE A 22 5.97 -2.88 -1.52
N ASN A 23 6.75 -3.45 -0.61
CA ASN A 23 6.48 -4.72 0.05
C ASN A 23 6.41 -4.52 1.56
N LEU A 24 5.31 -4.95 2.17
CA LEU A 24 5.06 -4.81 3.61
C LEU A 24 4.06 -5.86 4.06
N THR A 25 4.35 -6.53 5.17
CA THR A 25 3.37 -7.33 5.91
C THR A 25 3.04 -6.57 7.19
N ILE A 26 1.75 -6.45 7.48
CA ILE A 26 1.22 -5.86 8.71
C ILE A 26 0.51 -6.99 9.43
N ASP A 27 1.06 -7.37 10.59
CA ASP A 27 0.54 -8.50 11.35
C ASP A 27 -0.83 -8.18 11.95
N ASN A 28 -1.59 -9.23 12.23
CA ASN A 28 -2.86 -9.09 12.93
C ASN A 28 -2.65 -8.34 14.27
N GLU A 29 -3.44 -7.28 14.48
CA GLU A 29 -3.39 -6.41 15.67
C GLU A 29 -2.14 -5.53 15.78
N GLU A 30 -1.32 -5.46 14.73
CA GLU A 30 -0.18 -4.55 14.68
C GLU A 30 -0.63 -3.09 14.56
N PHE A 31 0.00 -2.21 15.33
CA PHE A 31 -0.15 -0.76 15.19
C PHE A 31 0.98 -0.19 14.33
N LEU A 32 0.71 -0.02 13.04
CA LEU A 32 1.65 0.55 12.08
C LEU A 32 1.52 2.08 11.96
N VAL A 33 2.66 2.77 11.83
CA VAL A 33 2.71 4.19 11.43
C VAL A 33 3.50 4.36 10.14
N LEU A 34 2.90 5.01 9.13
CA LEU A 34 3.61 5.45 7.92
C LEU A 34 4.17 6.87 8.11
N LEU A 35 5.50 7.02 8.14
CA LEU A 35 6.20 8.29 8.35
C LEU A 35 7.07 8.67 7.14
N GLY A 36 7.09 9.95 6.79
CA GLY A 36 7.97 10.49 5.74
C GLY A 36 7.54 11.88 5.24
N PRO A 37 8.34 12.53 4.37
CA PRO A 37 8.04 13.86 3.82
C PRO A 37 6.74 13.95 3.03
N SER A 38 6.22 15.16 2.79
CA SER A 38 5.08 15.36 1.88
C SER A 38 5.41 14.82 0.47
N GLY A 39 4.45 14.12 -0.14
CA GLY A 39 4.61 13.52 -1.47
C GLY A 39 5.29 12.14 -1.51
N CYS A 40 5.74 11.58 -0.38
CA CYS A 40 6.45 10.28 -0.38
C CYS A 40 5.54 9.03 -0.48
N GLY A 41 4.26 9.18 -0.84
CA GLY A 41 3.36 8.03 -1.06
C GLY A 41 2.51 7.56 0.13
N LYS A 42 2.65 8.10 1.34
CA LYS A 42 1.90 7.64 2.55
C LYS A 42 0.37 7.53 2.33
N THR A 43 -0.27 8.64 2.00
CA THR A 43 -1.73 8.69 1.79
C THR A 43 -2.14 7.86 0.59
N THR A 44 -1.28 7.77 -0.44
CA THR A 44 -1.50 6.89 -1.59
C THR A 44 -1.54 5.42 -1.15
N THR A 45 -0.55 4.95 -0.39
CA THR A 45 -0.51 3.58 0.16
C THR A 45 -1.75 3.28 1.01
N MET A 46 -2.17 4.21 1.89
CA MET A 46 -3.39 4.01 2.69
C MET A 46 -4.65 3.90 1.83
N ARG A 47 -4.76 4.70 0.76
CA ARG A 47 -5.92 4.64 -0.16
C ARG A 47 -5.94 3.36 -0.97
N LEU A 48 -4.78 2.82 -1.35
CA LEU A 48 -4.66 1.51 -2.01
C LEU A 48 -5.13 0.39 -1.08
N ILE A 49 -4.69 0.39 0.19
CA ILE A 49 -5.14 -0.59 1.20
C ILE A 49 -6.66 -0.52 1.40
N ALA A 50 -7.21 0.68 1.47
CA ALA A 50 -8.64 0.89 1.69
C ALA A 50 -9.52 0.63 0.45
N GLY A 51 -8.94 0.30 -0.71
CA GLY A 51 -9.68 0.17 -1.97
C GLY A 51 -10.26 1.49 -2.50
N LEU A 52 -9.77 2.63 -2.03
CA LEU A 52 -10.19 3.97 -2.47
C LEU A 52 -9.37 4.49 -3.67
N GLU A 53 -8.40 3.70 -4.11
CA GLU A 53 -7.55 3.94 -5.27
C GLU A 53 -7.19 2.58 -5.87
N GLU A 54 -7.21 2.45 -7.20
CA GLU A 54 -6.83 1.20 -7.87
C GLU A 54 -5.32 1.00 -7.92
N VAL A 55 -4.89 -0.25 -7.71
CA VAL A 55 -3.50 -0.68 -7.87
C VAL A 55 -3.13 -0.70 -9.35
N THR A 56 -1.93 -0.22 -9.71
CA THR A 56 -1.43 -0.35 -11.09
C THR A 56 -0.80 -1.72 -11.32
N GLU A 57 0.07 -2.16 -10.41
CA GLU A 57 0.72 -3.48 -10.43
C GLU A 57 0.90 -4.00 -9.00
N GLY A 58 0.97 -5.32 -8.87
CA GLY A 58 1.02 -6.00 -7.57
C GLY A 58 -0.36 -6.20 -6.95
N GLU A 59 -0.39 -6.48 -5.65
CA GLU A 59 -1.62 -6.83 -4.94
C GLU A 59 -1.62 -6.33 -3.49
N VAL A 60 -2.82 -6.02 -3.01
CA VAL A 60 -3.14 -5.83 -1.58
C VAL A 60 -3.94 -7.05 -1.17
N ILE A 61 -3.42 -7.81 -0.20
CA ILE A 61 -4.07 -9.01 0.32
C ILE A 61 -4.51 -8.72 1.75
N ILE A 62 -5.78 -8.98 2.06
CA ILE A 62 -6.37 -8.82 3.39
C ILE A 62 -6.93 -10.18 3.82
N ASP A 63 -6.40 -10.73 4.92
CA ASP A 63 -6.81 -12.05 5.43
C ASP A 63 -6.68 -13.18 4.38
N GLY A 64 -5.62 -13.12 3.58
CA GLY A 64 -5.34 -14.07 2.51
C GLY A 64 -6.20 -13.91 1.25
N LYS A 65 -6.94 -12.81 1.10
CA LYS A 65 -7.81 -12.51 -0.04
C LYS A 65 -7.44 -11.22 -0.76
#